data_AF-A0A2N1WCW7-F1
#
_entry.id   AF-A0A2N1WCW7-F1
#
_cell.length_a   1.000
_cell.length_b   1.000
_cell.length_c   1.000
_cell.angle_alpha   90.00
_cell.angle_beta   90.00
_cell.angle_gamma   90.00
#
_symmetry.space_group_name_H-M   'P 1'
#
loop_
_entity.id
_entity.type
_entity.pdbx_description
1 polymer ?
#
loop_
_entity_poly.entity_id
_entity_poly.type
_entity_poly.pdbx_seq_one_letter_code
_entity_poly.pdbx_strand_id
1 'polypeptide(L)' 'EGVARIAETPILRQAWEKDLPVEVHGMIYALADGLLHRLDCSRMARVS' A
#
# COMPACT_ATOMS: atom_id res chain seq x y z
N GLU A 1 2.29 -0.53 10.55
CA GLU A 1 1.11 0.31 10.83
C GLU A 1 0.74 1.31 9.73
N GLY A 2 1.67 2.10 9.16
CA GLY A 2 1.33 3.14 8.16
C GLY A 2 0.57 2.64 6.92
N VAL A 3 1.08 1.58 6.26
CA VAL A 3 0.43 0.95 5.10
C VAL A 3 -0.97 0.41 5.43
N ALA A 4 -1.16 -0.10 6.66
CA ALA A 4 -2.45 -0.62 7.10
C ALA A 4 -3.49 0.49 7.23
N ARG A 5 -3.15 1.60 7.90
CA ARG A 5 -4.07 2.74 8.06
C ARG A 5 -4.46 3.38 6.72
N ILE A 6 -3.51 3.46 5.78
CA ILE A 6 -3.79 3.98 4.43
C ILE A 6 -4.76 3.04 3.69
N ALA A 7 -4.50 1.72 3.73
CA ALA A 7 -5.36 0.71 3.13
C ALA A 7 -6.81 0.71 3.68
N GLU A 8 -7.03 1.20 4.89
CA GLU A 8 -8.35 1.28 5.53
C GLU A 8 -9.14 2.54 5.15
N THR A 9 -8.55 3.46 4.39
CA THR A 9 -9.24 4.69 3.97
C THR A 9 -10.43 4.41 3.05
N PRO A 10 -11.50 5.22 3.09
CA PRO A 10 -12.66 5.06 2.22
C PRO A 10 -12.31 5.11 0.73
N ILE A 11 -11.25 5.84 0.37
CA ILE A 11 -10.77 6.00 -1.00
C ILE A 11 -10.30 4.65 -1.57
N LEU A 12 -9.41 3.96 -0.85
CA LEU A 12 -8.86 2.68 -1.31
C LEU A 12 -9.90 1.56 -1.25
N ARG A 13 -10.77 1.57 -0.23
CA ARG A 13 -11.90 0.64 -0.16
C ARG A 13 -12.83 0.77 -1.36
N GLN A 14 -13.25 2.00 -1.71
CA GLN A 14 -14.09 2.24 -2.89
C GLN A 14 -13.38 1.89 -4.20
N ALA A 15 -12.06 2.09 -4.29
CA ALA A 15 -11.29 1.72 -5.47
C ALA A 15 -11.30 0.20 -5.69
N TRP A 16 -11.06 -0.57 -4.63
CA TRP A 16 -11.13 -2.03 -4.69
C TRP A 16 -12.55 -2.57 -4.89
N GLU A 17 -13.57 -1.95 -4.28
CA GLU A 17 -14.99 -2.27 -4.54
C GLU A 17 -15.40 -2.08 -6.01
N LYS A 18 -14.70 -1.18 -6.73
CA LYS A 18 -14.90 -0.93 -8.16
C LYS A 18 -13.95 -1.74 -9.05
N ASP A 19 -13.26 -2.73 -8.49
CA ASP A 19 -12.27 -3.57 -9.17
C ASP A 19 -11.13 -2.77 -9.83
N LEU A 20 -10.81 -1.58 -9.30
CA LEU A 20 -9.69 -0.80 -9.81
C LEU A 20 -8.37 -1.45 -9.39
N PRO A 21 -7.40 -1.61 -10.32
CA PRO A 21 -6.13 -2.28 -10.05
C PRO A 21 -5.17 -1.36 -9.27
N VAL A 22 -5.40 -1.20 -7.97
CA VAL A 22 -4.61 -0.35 -7.08
C VAL A 22 -3.89 -1.22 -6.03
N GLU A 23 -2.58 -1.03 -5.88
CA GLU A 23 -1.77 -1.72 -4.86
C GLU A 23 -1.07 -0.69 -3.96
N VAL A 24 -1.02 -0.96 -2.66
CA VAL A 24 -0.32 -0.14 -1.69
C VAL A 24 0.90 -0.89 -1.18
N HIS A 25 2.07 -0.25 -1.25
CA HIS A 25 3.33 -0.81 -0.80
C HIS A 25 3.95 0.03 0.33
N GLY A 26 4.55 -0.65 1.31
CA GLY A 26 5.46 -0.01 2.25
C GLY A 26 6.86 0.14 1.66
N MET A 27 7.41 1.35 1.70
CA MET A 27 8.80 1.61 1.33
C MET A 27 9.51 2.34 2.46
N ILE A 28 10.79 2.06 2.66
CA ILE A 28 11.67 2.75 3.61
C ILE A 28 12.94 3.16 2.86
N TYR A 29 13.54 4.28 3.25
CA TYR A 29 14.87 4.64 2.76
C TYR A 29 15.77 5.01 3.93
N ALA A 30 17.05 4.67 3.83
CA ALA A 30 18.04 5.12 4.78
C ALA A 30 18.61 6.47 4.32
N LEU A 31 18.70 7.43 5.24
CA LEU A 31 19.24 8.76 4.96
C LEU A 31 20.74 8.74 4.68
N ALA A 32 21.43 7.68 5.11
CA ALA A 32 22.88 7.54 5.00
C ALA A 32 23.34 7.20 3.58
N ASP A 33 22.57 6.39 2.84
CA ASP A 33 22.92 5.88 1.51
C ASP A 33 21.84 6.17 0.45
N GLY A 34 20.68 6.69 0.86
CA GLY A 34 19.58 7.07 -0.03
C GLY A 34 18.90 5.88 -0.71
N LEU A 35 19.21 4.66 -0.29
CA LEU A 35 18.67 3.46 -0.92
C LEU A 35 17.23 3.22 -0.48
N LEU A 36 16.36 3.03 -1.46
CA LEU A 36 14.96 2.74 -1.26
C LEU A 36 14.77 1.23 -1.15
N HIS A 37 14.38 0.78 0.04
CA HIS A 37 14.09 -0.62 0.33
C HIS A 37 12.58 -0.81 0.40
N ARG A 38 12.10 -1.87 -0.26
CA ARG A 38 10.72 -2.32 -0.12
C ARG A 38 10.59 -3.02 1.22
N LEU A 39 9.63 -2.60 2.02
CA LEU A 39 9.18 -3.39 3.15
C LEU A 39 8.28 -4.47 2.57
N ASP A 40 8.50 -5.75 2.89
CA ASP A 40 7.69 -6.89 2.42
C ASP A 40 6.27 -6.87 3.01
N CYS A 41 5.53 -5.80 2.73
CA CYS A 41 4.18 -5.53 3.18
C CYS A 41 3.46 -4.81 2.03
N SER A 42 2.77 -5.59 1.21
CA SER A 42 1.86 -5.10 0.18
C SER A 42 0.41 -5.46 0.53
N ARG A 43 -0.52 -4.57 0.16
CA ARG A 43 -1.95 -4.82 0.28
C ARG A 43 -2.66 -4.59 -1.05
N MET A 44 -3.46 -5.57 -1.41
CA MET A 44 -4.39 -5.60 -2.53
C MET A 44 -5.63 -6.33 -2.05
N ALA A 45 -6.82 -5.85 -2.38
CA ALA A 45 -8.06 -6.60 -2.18
C ALA A 45 -8.57 -7.07 -3.56
N ARG A 46 -8.80 -8.38 -3.68
CA ARG A 46 -9.60 -8.95 -4.78
C ARG A 46 -11.05 -8.94 -4.32
N VAL A 47 -11.91 -8.29 -5.08
CA VAL A 47 -13.36 -8.49 -4.96
C VAL A 47 -13.72 -9.72 -5.78
N SER A 48 -14.53 -10.60 -5.20
CA SER A 48 -14.98 -11.88 -5.77
C SER A 48 -16.23 -11.71 -6.62
#